data_AF-A0A7C5WL49-F1
#
_entry.id   AF-A0A7C5WL49-F1
#
_cell.length_a   1.000
_cell.length_b   1.000
_cell.length_c   1.000
_cell.angle_alpha   90.00
_cell.angle_beta   90.00
_cell.angle_gamma   90.00
#
_symmetry.space_group_name_H-M   'P 1'
#
loop_
_entity.id
_entity.type
_entity.pdbx_description
1 polymer ?
#
loop_
_entity_poly.entity_id
_entity_poly.type
_entity_poly.pdbx_seq_one_letter_code
_entity_poly.pdbx_strand_id
1 'polypeptide(L)'
;ADALLERLAEATGHREERDAVLEGLLDLADETMADAIRRVSIREGYDPALHGLVVFGGAGPQHGFAVARRLGIERVVVPRNAGLLSALGLAGARREEVIVEQVLEILGDDLGEVESRFDAASRRAAARLIEQGVAAGRVLCLRRQAGIRFVGQEATLTVDVPRGADPRALFVERYRSVFGHLPGQREVEWVSLRVVMAEQETLAEAFAAPVAAGRAAARPAGHLRCRLDGTWRSVPVFERRRLAAGTSIEGPALVAEAHSMTVLPDGWSLSVSEAGHLVGRWRAAAAGAAVTRPRAVEIELFSRRLGRIAEEMGEALRRSAVSTNIRQRLDYSCALLDSGGRLLVNAPHVPVHLGSLGLCARAVMEVLALQPGDTVLTNHPAFGGSHLPDLTLLSPVFDHGGALRALVASRAHHAEIGGRRPGSMPPDSRHLAEEGVVFPPLLLMRHGRARWQAVRERLTAGPWPTRALEDNLADLRAALAANLAGVRATERLIAERGAQAFDDLCRRLRQRVEQRVRARLAERAPFAVHTEEILDDGSRLPIAIESDGDRLRVDFRGAGAVDPGNLNATPAIVNSVVLYVLRVMLGEDLPL
;
A
#
# COMPACT_ATOMS: atom_id res chain seq x y z
N ALA A 1 -12.41 19.50 -23.64
CA ALA A 1 -12.78 20.06 -22.32
C ALA A 1 -14.29 20.22 -22.23
N ASP A 2 -14.92 20.94 -23.15
CA ASP A 2 -16.36 21.25 -23.06
C ASP A 2 -17.26 19.99 -23.09
N ALA A 3 -16.98 19.03 -23.98
CA ALA A 3 -17.69 17.74 -23.99
C ALA A 3 -17.56 16.91 -22.69
N LEU A 4 -16.47 17.09 -21.93
CA LEU A 4 -16.31 16.42 -20.62
C LEU A 4 -17.16 17.10 -19.55
N LEU A 5 -17.23 18.44 -19.57
CA LEU A 5 -18.04 19.22 -18.64
C LEU A 5 -19.53 18.95 -18.81
N GLU A 6 -19.99 18.79 -20.05
CA GLU A 6 -21.37 18.41 -20.33
C GLU A 6 -21.72 17.04 -19.73
N ARG A 7 -20.87 16.03 -19.97
CA ARG A 7 -21.05 14.69 -19.38
C ARG A 7 -21.01 14.70 -17.84
N LEU A 8 -20.15 15.52 -17.24
CA LEU A 8 -20.08 15.67 -15.77
C LEU A 8 -21.35 16.34 -15.22
N ALA A 9 -21.86 17.37 -15.91
CA ALA A 9 -23.08 18.05 -15.52
C ALA A 9 -24.31 17.11 -15.61
N GLU A 10 -24.38 16.30 -16.66
CA GLU A 10 -25.42 15.28 -16.82
C GLU A 10 -25.36 14.22 -15.71
N ALA A 11 -24.16 13.75 -15.35
CA ALA A 11 -23.98 12.70 -14.35
C ALA A 11 -24.16 13.18 -12.90
N THR A 12 -23.85 14.44 -12.61
CA THR A 12 -23.83 14.98 -11.23
C THR A 12 -24.99 15.93 -10.92
N GLY A 13 -25.74 16.36 -11.94
CA GLY A 13 -26.80 17.37 -11.80
C GLY A 13 -26.31 18.79 -11.53
N HIS A 14 -24.99 19.02 -11.56
CA HIS A 14 -24.37 20.32 -11.28
C HIS A 14 -23.32 20.69 -12.34
N ARG A 15 -23.31 21.96 -12.76
CA ARG A 15 -22.24 22.49 -13.62
C ARG A 15 -21.07 22.94 -12.75
N GLU A 16 -19.96 22.24 -12.87
CA GLU A 16 -18.69 22.58 -12.24
C GLU A 16 -17.93 23.66 -13.06
N GLU A 17 -17.07 24.44 -12.40
CA GLU A 17 -16.23 25.44 -13.07
C GLU A 17 -15.20 24.75 -13.99
N ARG A 18 -15.15 25.14 -15.27
CA ARG A 18 -14.27 24.53 -16.30
C ARG A 18 -12.83 24.37 -15.82
N ASP A 19 -12.24 25.46 -15.33
CA ASP A 19 -10.84 25.49 -14.97
C ASP A 19 -10.56 24.66 -13.69
N ALA A 20 -11.50 24.61 -12.74
CA ALA A 20 -11.40 23.73 -11.57
C ALA A 20 -11.43 22.25 -11.96
N VAL A 21 -12.23 21.89 -12.97
CA VAL A 21 -12.24 20.51 -13.51
C VAL A 21 -10.91 20.19 -14.20
N LEU A 22 -10.38 21.09 -15.02
CA LEU A 22 -9.09 20.86 -15.70
C LEU A 22 -7.93 20.72 -14.71
N GLU A 23 -7.91 21.55 -13.67
CA GLU A 23 -6.96 21.43 -12.56
C GLU A 23 -7.16 20.12 -11.78
N GLY A 24 -8.40 19.70 -11.54
CA GLY A 24 -8.73 18.41 -10.94
C GLY A 24 -8.25 17.20 -11.75
N LEU A 25 -8.22 17.28 -13.09
CA LEU A 25 -7.68 16.23 -13.96
C LEU A 25 -6.15 16.14 -13.83
N LEU A 26 -5.45 17.27 -13.72
CA LEU A 26 -4.02 17.29 -13.43
C LEU A 26 -3.74 16.66 -12.06
N ASP A 27 -4.53 17.05 -11.06
CA ASP A 27 -4.41 16.48 -9.71
C ASP A 27 -4.62 14.95 -9.69
N LEU A 28 -5.57 14.45 -10.49
CA LEU A 28 -5.84 13.02 -10.64
C LEU A 28 -4.71 12.29 -11.38
N ALA A 29 -4.16 12.90 -12.44
CA ALA A 29 -3.02 12.35 -13.17
C ALA A 29 -1.79 12.24 -12.26
N ASP A 30 -1.49 13.28 -11.48
CA ASP A 30 -0.40 13.27 -10.51
C ASP A 30 -0.60 12.23 -9.41
N GLU A 31 -1.82 12.10 -8.88
CA GLU A 31 -2.13 11.07 -7.86
C GLU A 31 -1.94 9.68 -8.46
N THR A 32 -2.39 9.45 -9.71
CA THR A 32 -2.21 8.18 -10.42
C THR A 32 -0.72 7.84 -10.63
N MET A 33 0.10 8.81 -11.03
CA MET A 33 1.54 8.62 -11.19
C MET A 33 2.25 8.37 -9.86
N ALA A 34 1.89 9.13 -8.82
CA ALA A 34 2.41 8.89 -7.46
C ALA A 34 2.04 7.49 -6.97
N ASP A 35 0.82 7.02 -7.23
CA ASP A 35 0.35 5.70 -6.85
C ASP A 35 1.11 4.59 -7.56
N ALA A 36 1.39 4.75 -8.86
CA ALA A 36 2.22 3.80 -9.61
C ALA A 36 3.63 3.69 -9.01
N ILE A 37 4.28 4.83 -8.73
CA ILE A 37 5.62 4.86 -8.11
C ILE A 37 5.58 4.21 -6.73
N ARG A 38 4.64 4.62 -5.87
CA ARG A 38 4.51 4.09 -4.51
C ARG A 38 4.28 2.58 -4.50
N ARG A 39 3.42 2.07 -5.39
CA ARG A 39 3.13 0.64 -5.53
C ARG A 39 4.41 -0.15 -5.87
N VAL A 40 5.18 0.32 -6.84
CA VAL A 40 6.46 -0.32 -7.22
C VAL A 40 7.46 -0.23 -6.06
N SER A 41 7.63 0.95 -5.46
CA SER A 41 8.55 1.13 -4.34
C SER A 41 8.20 0.25 -3.14
N ILE A 42 6.94 0.22 -2.70
CA ILE A 42 6.50 -0.60 -1.57
C ILE A 42 6.61 -2.09 -1.89
N ARG A 43 6.27 -2.52 -3.11
CA ARG A 43 6.47 -3.91 -3.57
C ARG A 43 7.94 -4.33 -3.46
N GLU A 44 8.86 -3.43 -3.76
CA GLU A 44 10.31 -3.66 -3.60
C GLU A 44 10.81 -3.36 -2.16
N GLY A 45 9.93 -2.90 -1.28
CA GLY A 45 10.20 -2.64 0.14
C GLY A 45 10.89 -1.31 0.43
N TYR A 46 10.73 -0.30 -0.43
CA TYR A 46 11.25 1.05 -0.22
C TYR A 46 10.13 2.00 0.20
N ASP A 47 10.40 2.83 1.21
CA ASP A 47 9.60 4.03 1.49
C ASP A 47 10.03 5.14 0.51
N PRO A 48 9.16 5.60 -0.40
CA PRO A 48 9.50 6.67 -1.34
C PRO A 48 9.98 7.94 -0.65
N ALA A 49 9.45 8.30 0.52
CA ALA A 49 9.74 9.56 1.20
C ALA A 49 11.23 9.69 1.62
N LEU A 50 11.92 8.56 1.81
CA LEU A 50 13.34 8.52 2.17
C LEU A 50 14.29 8.71 0.98
N HIS A 51 13.77 8.90 -0.23
CA HIS A 51 14.55 8.94 -1.46
C HIS A 51 14.39 10.27 -2.20
N GLY A 52 15.32 10.56 -3.12
CA GLY A 52 15.15 11.64 -4.09
C GLY A 52 14.44 11.14 -5.35
N LEU A 53 13.55 11.95 -5.91
CA LEU A 53 12.87 11.63 -7.18
C LEU A 53 13.68 12.18 -8.35
N VAL A 54 14.17 11.30 -9.24
CA VAL A 54 14.76 11.70 -10.51
C VAL A 54 13.65 11.80 -11.56
N VAL A 55 13.49 12.98 -12.13
CA VAL A 55 12.39 13.31 -13.03
C VAL A 55 12.95 13.60 -14.42
N PHE A 56 12.56 12.78 -15.40
CA PHE A 56 13.06 12.85 -16.77
C PHE A 56 11.96 12.53 -17.79
N GLY A 57 12.30 12.55 -19.08
CA GLY A 57 11.36 12.48 -20.19
C GLY A 57 10.72 13.85 -20.48
N GLY A 58 10.04 13.97 -21.62
CA GLY A 58 9.49 15.25 -22.08
C GLY A 58 8.44 15.85 -21.14
N ALA A 59 7.56 15.01 -20.57
CA ALA A 59 6.49 15.44 -19.68
C ALA A 59 6.81 15.27 -18.19
N GLY A 60 7.85 14.51 -17.81
CA GLY A 60 8.16 14.22 -16.41
C GLY A 60 8.30 15.49 -15.56
N PRO A 61 9.15 16.46 -15.96
CA PRO A 61 9.35 17.70 -15.21
C PRO A 61 8.10 18.58 -15.03
N GLN A 62 7.02 18.33 -15.79
CA GLN A 62 5.74 19.03 -15.63
C GLN A 62 4.98 18.54 -14.38
N HIS A 63 5.17 17.27 -14.00
CA HIS A 63 4.43 16.62 -12.93
C HIS A 63 5.30 16.26 -11.71
N GLY A 64 6.62 16.11 -11.92
CA GLY A 64 7.52 15.48 -10.95
C GLY A 64 7.52 16.12 -9.56
N PHE A 65 7.40 17.44 -9.46
CA PHE A 65 7.34 18.14 -8.15
C PHE A 65 6.02 17.88 -7.41
N ALA A 66 4.91 17.85 -8.13
CA ALA A 66 3.59 17.59 -7.57
C ALA A 66 3.44 16.10 -7.19
N VAL A 67 4.03 15.19 -7.97
CA VAL A 67 4.16 13.77 -7.66
C VAL A 67 5.04 13.55 -6.43
N ALA A 68 6.21 14.20 -6.37
CA ALA A 68 7.12 14.11 -5.21
C ALA A 68 6.43 14.54 -3.92
N ARG A 69 5.68 15.65 -3.95
CA ARG A 69 4.93 16.13 -2.79
C ARG A 69 3.91 15.11 -2.28
N ARG A 70 3.19 14.42 -3.17
CA ARG A 70 2.24 13.34 -2.82
C ARG A 70 2.92 12.09 -2.25
N LEU A 71 4.18 11.87 -2.62
CA LEU A 71 5.01 10.77 -2.12
C LEU A 71 5.74 11.11 -0.81
N GLY A 72 5.65 12.35 -0.32
CA GLY A 72 6.44 12.82 0.82
C GLY A 72 7.93 12.99 0.49
N ILE A 73 8.30 13.04 -0.78
CA ILE A 73 9.68 13.21 -1.24
C ILE A 73 10.07 14.68 -1.15
N GLU A 74 11.15 14.97 -0.42
CA GLU A 74 11.62 16.34 -0.21
C GLU A 74 12.63 16.82 -1.26
N ARG A 75 13.19 15.90 -2.04
CA ARG A 75 14.24 16.20 -3.02
C ARG A 75 13.88 15.71 -4.41
N VAL A 76 13.85 16.63 -5.37
CA VAL A 76 13.63 16.33 -6.79
C VAL A 76 14.89 16.66 -7.58
N VAL A 77 15.27 15.80 -8.52
CA VAL A 77 16.38 16.06 -9.44
C VAL A 77 15.85 15.98 -10.86
N VAL A 78 15.94 17.08 -11.59
CA VAL A 78 15.70 17.12 -13.04
C VAL A 78 17.08 17.16 -13.73
N PRO A 79 17.51 16.07 -14.38
CA PRO A 79 18.81 16.02 -15.05
C PRO A 79 18.93 17.09 -16.14
N ARG A 80 20.17 17.47 -16.48
CA ARG A 80 20.48 18.55 -17.45
C ARG A 80 19.76 18.37 -18.79
N ASN A 81 19.64 17.10 -19.20
CA ASN A 81 19.05 16.68 -20.47
C ASN A 81 17.84 15.78 -20.18
N ALA A 82 16.95 16.20 -19.28
CA ALA A 82 15.81 15.42 -18.82
C ALA A 82 14.97 14.85 -19.98
N GLY A 83 14.64 15.68 -20.99
CA GLY A 83 13.90 15.22 -22.18
C GLY A 83 14.60 14.16 -23.04
N LEU A 84 15.93 14.00 -22.93
CA LEU A 84 16.74 13.08 -23.75
C LEU A 84 17.47 12.01 -22.92
N LEU A 85 17.16 11.89 -21.62
CA LEU A 85 17.95 11.09 -20.69
C LEU A 85 18.09 9.61 -21.12
N SER A 86 17.04 9.02 -21.70
CA SER A 86 17.08 7.63 -22.16
C SER A 86 18.08 7.42 -23.32
N ALA A 87 18.15 8.37 -24.26
CA ALA A 87 19.10 8.29 -25.37
C ALA A 87 20.55 8.47 -24.89
N LEU A 88 20.76 9.35 -23.90
CA LEU A 88 22.06 9.49 -23.24
C LEU A 88 22.44 8.24 -22.46
N GLY A 89 21.48 7.61 -21.78
CA GLY A 89 21.69 6.35 -21.08
C GLY A 89 22.12 5.22 -22.01
N LEU A 90 21.56 5.17 -23.23
CA LEU A 90 21.98 4.22 -24.26
C LEU A 90 23.40 4.52 -24.78
N ALA A 91 23.73 5.80 -24.99
CA ALA A 91 25.05 6.21 -25.47
C ALA A 91 26.17 5.98 -24.44
N GLY A 92 25.85 6.09 -23.14
CA GLY A 92 26.76 5.81 -22.02
C GLY A 92 26.55 4.44 -21.38
N ALA A 93 25.92 3.50 -22.10
CA ALA A 93 25.73 2.14 -21.59
C ALA A 93 27.05 1.36 -21.70
N ARG A 94 27.65 1.05 -20.56
CA ARG A 94 28.79 0.13 -20.48
C ARG A 94 28.40 -1.30 -20.85
N ARG A 95 29.38 -2.07 -21.33
CA ARG A 95 29.25 -3.52 -21.48
C ARG A 95 29.20 -4.17 -20.10
N GLU A 96 28.13 -4.90 -19.82
CA GLU A 96 27.91 -5.64 -18.58
C GLU A 96 27.65 -7.12 -18.88
N GLU A 97 28.19 -7.98 -18.03
CA GLU A 97 27.84 -9.40 -17.99
C GLU A 97 27.21 -9.73 -16.64
N VAL A 98 26.06 -10.39 -16.70
CA VAL A 98 25.27 -10.76 -15.53
C VAL A 98 25.23 -12.27 -15.40
N ILE A 99 25.66 -12.78 -14.25
CA ILE A 99 25.45 -14.16 -13.85
C ILE A 99 24.38 -14.16 -12.76
N VAL A 100 23.33 -14.96 -12.96
CA VAL A 100 22.31 -15.26 -11.95
C VAL A 100 22.30 -16.76 -11.75
N GLU A 101 22.41 -17.20 -10.50
CA GLU A 101 22.30 -18.62 -10.15
C GLU A 101 21.26 -18.80 -9.06
N GLN A 102 20.54 -19.91 -9.18
CA GLN A 102 19.63 -20.37 -8.16
C GLN A 102 20.41 -21.20 -7.13
N VAL A 103 20.19 -20.91 -5.85
CA VAL A 103 20.84 -21.59 -4.73
C VAL A 103 19.83 -22.51 -4.05
N LEU A 104 18.76 -21.94 -3.45
CA LEU A 104 17.72 -22.66 -2.72
C LEU A 104 18.25 -23.54 -1.57
N GLU A 105 19.10 -22.96 -0.74
CA GLU A 105 19.70 -23.66 0.40
C GLU A 105 19.49 -22.84 1.68
N ILE A 106 19.52 -23.50 2.83
CA ILE A 106 19.62 -22.79 4.12
C ILE A 106 20.96 -22.05 4.12
N LEU A 107 20.91 -20.74 4.36
CA LEU A 107 22.11 -19.94 4.46
C LEU A 107 22.88 -20.40 5.69
N GLY A 108 24.03 -21.04 5.48
CA GLY A 108 24.95 -21.45 6.53
C GLY A 108 25.73 -20.27 7.12
N ASP A 109 26.50 -20.54 8.17
CA ASP A 109 27.30 -19.52 8.86
C ASP A 109 28.74 -19.42 8.32
N ASP A 110 29.11 -20.26 7.34
CA ASP A 110 30.42 -20.22 6.66
C ASP A 110 30.44 -19.14 5.57
N LEU A 111 30.97 -17.96 5.92
CA LEU A 111 31.17 -16.86 4.98
C LEU A 111 32.17 -17.20 3.87
N GLY A 112 33.08 -18.14 4.08
CA GLY A 112 34.04 -18.59 3.07
C GLY A 112 33.37 -19.29 1.90
N GLU A 113 32.32 -20.08 2.17
CA GLU A 113 31.52 -20.72 1.12
C GLU A 113 30.76 -19.68 0.29
N VAL A 114 30.13 -18.70 0.97
CA VAL A 114 29.42 -17.59 0.31
C VAL A 114 30.36 -16.82 -0.62
N GLU A 115 31.55 -16.45 -0.13
CA GLU A 115 32.58 -15.75 -0.91
C GLU A 115 33.04 -16.58 -2.11
N SER A 116 33.28 -17.88 -1.92
CA SER A 116 33.70 -18.78 -3.00
C SER A 116 32.69 -18.83 -4.15
N ARG A 117 31.38 -18.89 -3.83
CA ARG A 117 30.31 -18.88 -4.85
C ARG A 117 30.26 -17.55 -5.60
N PHE A 118 30.34 -16.42 -4.91
CA PHE A 118 30.40 -15.10 -5.56
C PHE A 118 31.65 -14.93 -6.42
N ASP A 119 32.81 -15.40 -5.97
CA ASP A 119 34.06 -15.34 -6.73
C ASP A 119 34.00 -16.23 -7.97
N ALA A 120 33.38 -17.42 -7.89
CA ALA A 120 33.18 -18.30 -9.04
C ALA A 120 32.23 -17.70 -10.09
N ALA A 121 31.13 -17.06 -9.66
CA ALA A 121 30.25 -16.31 -10.55
C ALA A 121 30.93 -15.09 -11.18
N SER A 122 31.71 -14.35 -10.39
CA SER A 122 32.48 -13.18 -10.86
C SER A 122 33.51 -13.57 -11.92
N ARG A 123 34.25 -14.68 -11.73
CA ARG A 123 35.21 -15.18 -12.72
C ARG A 123 34.55 -15.53 -14.05
N ARG A 124 33.38 -16.18 -14.03
CA ARG A 124 32.65 -16.53 -15.27
C ARG A 124 32.12 -15.30 -15.99
N ALA A 125 31.52 -14.36 -15.27
CA ALA A 125 31.06 -13.10 -15.85
C ALA A 125 32.24 -12.29 -16.45
N ALA A 126 33.38 -12.26 -15.76
CA ALA A 126 34.59 -11.60 -16.26
C ALA A 126 35.14 -12.25 -17.53
N ALA A 127 35.17 -13.59 -17.58
CA ALA A 127 35.63 -14.33 -18.76
C ALA A 127 34.80 -13.99 -20.00
N ARG A 128 33.47 -13.91 -19.88
CA ARG A 128 32.56 -13.52 -20.98
C ARG A 128 32.82 -12.10 -21.48
N LEU A 129 33.07 -11.13 -20.59
CA LEU A 129 33.46 -9.77 -21.00
C LEU A 129 34.79 -9.76 -21.76
N ILE A 130 35.75 -10.58 -21.32
CA ILE A 130 37.05 -10.70 -21.98
C ILE A 130 36.88 -11.33 -23.38
N GLU A 131 36.04 -12.35 -23.51
CA GLU A 131 35.67 -12.96 -24.80
C GLU A 131 35.01 -11.95 -25.76
N GLN A 132 34.27 -10.97 -25.22
CA GLN A 132 33.68 -9.85 -25.96
C GLN A 132 34.68 -8.72 -26.26
N GLY A 133 35.97 -8.92 -25.98
CA GLY A 133 37.04 -7.98 -26.29
C GLY A 133 37.25 -6.87 -25.24
N VAL A 134 36.77 -7.03 -24.01
CA VAL A 134 37.14 -6.14 -22.89
C VAL A 134 38.49 -6.57 -22.33
N ALA A 135 39.45 -5.63 -22.20
CA ALA A 135 40.74 -5.93 -21.59
C ALA A 135 40.58 -6.35 -20.13
N ALA A 136 41.26 -7.41 -19.69
CA ALA A 136 41.11 -7.96 -18.33
C ALA A 136 41.31 -6.93 -17.21
N GLY A 137 42.28 -6.03 -17.35
CA GLY A 137 42.53 -4.94 -16.39
C GLY A 137 41.46 -3.84 -16.35
N ARG A 138 40.49 -3.87 -17.28
CA ARG A 138 39.33 -2.97 -17.34
C ARG A 138 38.04 -3.68 -16.91
N VAL A 139 38.08 -4.90 -16.40
CA VAL A 139 36.87 -5.57 -15.88
C VAL A 139 36.77 -5.33 -14.38
N LEU A 140 35.62 -4.85 -13.91
CA LEU A 140 35.36 -4.67 -12.48
C LEU A 140 34.05 -5.32 -12.04
N CYS A 141 34.00 -5.74 -10.78
CA CYS A 141 32.78 -6.21 -10.15
C CYS A 141 31.97 -5.01 -9.69
N LEU A 142 30.83 -4.76 -10.33
CA LEU A 142 29.94 -3.66 -9.97
C LEU A 142 29.03 -4.00 -8.81
N ARG A 143 28.47 -5.22 -8.84
CA ARG A 143 27.48 -5.65 -7.85
C ARG A 143 27.62 -7.14 -7.58
N ARG A 144 27.48 -7.46 -6.30
CA ARG A 144 27.24 -8.80 -5.77
C ARG A 144 25.95 -8.72 -4.99
N GLN A 145 24.99 -9.56 -5.32
CA GLN A 145 23.66 -9.53 -4.74
C GLN A 145 23.23 -10.93 -4.33
N ALA A 146 22.58 -11.05 -3.19
CA ALA A 146 21.94 -12.27 -2.75
C ALA A 146 20.43 -12.05 -2.63
N GLY A 147 19.65 -12.91 -3.25
CA GLY A 147 18.22 -13.05 -2.97
C GLY A 147 18.04 -13.95 -1.75
N ILE A 148 17.47 -13.40 -0.68
CA ILE A 148 17.34 -14.07 0.62
C ILE A 148 15.90 -13.93 1.14
N ARG A 149 15.40 -14.96 1.84
CA ARG A 149 14.10 -14.94 2.53
C ARG A 149 14.14 -15.75 3.82
N PHE A 150 13.14 -15.60 4.70
CA PHE A 150 12.95 -16.56 5.78
C PHE A 150 12.30 -17.84 5.26
N VAL A 151 12.66 -18.98 5.83
CA VAL A 151 12.06 -20.27 5.49
C VAL A 151 10.54 -20.20 5.65
N GLY A 152 9.85 -20.69 4.63
CA GLY A 152 8.40 -20.70 4.56
C GLY A 152 7.79 -19.43 3.98
N GLN A 153 8.54 -18.35 3.71
CA GLN A 153 8.07 -17.20 2.92
C GLN A 153 8.31 -17.40 1.41
N GLU A 154 7.60 -16.65 0.57
CA GLU A 154 7.84 -16.64 -0.89
C GLU A 154 8.51 -15.37 -1.38
N ALA A 155 8.27 -14.24 -0.71
CA ALA A 155 8.88 -12.98 -1.08
C ALA A 155 10.38 -12.99 -0.73
N THR A 156 11.21 -12.86 -1.76
CA THR A 156 12.66 -12.74 -1.64
C THR A 156 13.05 -11.27 -1.57
N LEU A 157 13.94 -10.92 -0.63
CA LEU A 157 14.59 -9.62 -0.61
C LEU A 157 15.99 -9.75 -1.22
N THR A 158 16.31 -8.83 -2.13
CA THR A 158 17.66 -8.71 -2.68
C THR A 158 18.49 -7.80 -1.78
N VAL A 159 19.65 -8.27 -1.35
CA VAL A 159 20.66 -7.47 -0.65
C VAL A 159 21.95 -7.40 -1.44
N ASP A 160 22.57 -6.22 -1.49
CA ASP A 160 23.94 -6.07 -1.97
C ASP A 160 24.88 -6.67 -0.92
N VAL A 161 25.81 -7.54 -1.34
CA VAL A 161 26.74 -8.28 -0.46
C VAL A 161 28.17 -7.86 -0.78
N PRO A 162 28.70 -6.81 -0.13
CA PRO A 162 30.11 -6.46 -0.24
C PRO A 162 31.01 -7.63 0.16
N ARG A 163 32.25 -7.63 -0.36
CA ARG A 163 33.22 -8.69 -0.04
C ARG A 163 33.49 -8.76 1.45
N GLY A 164 33.35 -9.95 2.04
CA GLY A 164 33.55 -10.22 3.46
C GLY A 164 32.40 -9.78 4.36
N ALA A 165 31.28 -9.28 3.79
CA ALA A 165 30.10 -8.95 4.57
C ALA A 165 29.22 -10.18 4.80
N ASP A 166 28.55 -10.24 5.95
CA ASP A 166 27.57 -11.27 6.25
C ASP A 166 26.23 -10.99 5.54
N PRO A 167 25.83 -11.80 4.54
CA PRO A 167 24.55 -11.62 3.85
C PRO A 167 23.34 -11.78 4.79
N ARG A 168 23.44 -12.58 5.86
CA ARG A 168 22.35 -12.76 6.84
C ARG A 168 22.10 -11.47 7.60
N ALA A 169 23.14 -10.84 8.13
CA ALA A 169 23.03 -9.56 8.83
C ALA A 169 22.40 -8.47 7.94
N LEU A 170 22.87 -8.34 6.70
CA LEU A 170 22.34 -7.39 5.72
C LEU A 170 20.88 -7.67 5.38
N PHE A 171 20.50 -8.94 5.20
CA PHE A 171 19.11 -9.34 5.00
C PHE A 171 18.24 -8.99 6.19
N VAL A 172 18.67 -9.27 7.42
CA VAL A 172 17.90 -8.98 8.64
C VAL A 172 17.67 -7.48 8.81
N GLU A 173 18.71 -6.66 8.56
CA GLU A 173 18.58 -5.20 8.56
C GLU A 173 17.59 -4.72 7.50
N ARG A 174 17.75 -5.19 6.26
CA ARG A 174 16.86 -4.84 5.16
C ARG A 174 15.42 -5.27 5.45
N TYR A 175 15.21 -6.48 5.95
CA TYR A 175 13.90 -7.02 6.29
C TYR A 175 13.19 -6.16 7.35
N ARG A 176 13.90 -5.75 8.41
CA ARG A 176 13.35 -4.83 9.42
C ARG A 176 13.00 -3.47 8.83
N SER A 177 13.83 -2.93 7.94
CA SER A 177 13.55 -1.68 7.24
C SER A 177 12.29 -1.77 6.36
N VAL A 178 12.10 -2.89 5.66
CA VAL A 178 10.97 -3.11 4.75
C VAL A 178 9.66 -3.38 5.52
N PHE A 179 9.70 -4.32 6.46
CA PHE A 179 8.49 -4.90 7.07
C PHE A 179 8.27 -4.45 8.52
N GLY A 180 9.24 -3.75 9.14
CA GLY A 180 9.13 -3.23 10.51
C GLY A 180 9.17 -4.29 11.62
N HIS A 181 9.38 -5.58 11.28
CA HIS A 181 9.38 -6.69 12.23
C HIS A 181 10.30 -7.83 11.76
N LEU A 182 10.40 -8.90 12.56
CA LEU A 182 11.01 -10.17 12.18
C LEU A 182 10.05 -11.34 12.50
N PRO A 183 10.01 -12.40 11.69
CA PRO A 183 9.07 -13.52 11.88
C PRO A 183 9.53 -14.52 12.97
N GLY A 184 10.17 -14.05 14.03
CA GLY A 184 10.70 -14.89 15.11
C GLY A 184 12.08 -15.50 14.81
N GLN A 185 12.38 -16.65 15.43
CA GLN A 185 13.64 -17.40 15.25
C GLN A 185 13.54 -18.36 14.05
N ARG A 186 13.31 -17.81 12.86
CA ARG A 186 13.26 -18.61 11.63
C ARG A 186 14.62 -18.67 10.95
N GLU A 187 14.90 -19.83 10.36
CA GLU A 187 16.03 -19.99 9.47
C GLU A 187 15.87 -19.12 8.22
N VAL A 188 17.02 -18.81 7.61
CA VAL A 188 17.11 -17.95 6.43
C VAL A 188 17.55 -18.83 5.26
N GLU A 189 16.87 -18.68 4.13
CA GLU A 189 17.14 -19.40 2.89
C GLU A 189 17.83 -18.45 1.89
N TRP A 190 18.95 -18.89 1.33
CA TRP A 190 19.60 -18.25 0.20
C TRP A 190 18.97 -18.76 -1.10
N VAL A 191 18.21 -17.90 -1.76
CA VAL A 191 17.41 -18.26 -2.94
C VAL A 191 18.22 -18.12 -4.23
N SER A 192 18.96 -17.02 -4.36
CA SER A 192 19.72 -16.74 -5.58
C SER A 192 20.95 -15.89 -5.32
N LEU A 193 21.94 -16.02 -6.20
CA LEU A 193 23.08 -15.12 -6.25
C LEU A 193 23.10 -14.42 -7.61
N ARG A 194 23.45 -13.14 -7.59
CA ARG A 194 23.59 -12.33 -8.80
C ARG A 194 24.90 -11.57 -8.75
N VAL A 195 25.69 -11.70 -9.80
CA VAL A 195 26.91 -10.91 -10.01
C VAL A 195 26.77 -10.10 -11.28
N VAL A 196 27.13 -8.83 -11.20
CA VAL A 196 27.25 -7.93 -12.35
C VAL A 196 28.71 -7.52 -12.48
N MET A 197 29.35 -7.99 -13.54
CA MET A 197 30.67 -7.50 -13.96
C MET A 197 30.47 -6.50 -15.08
N ALA A 198 31.34 -5.50 -15.18
CA ALA A 198 31.32 -4.58 -16.31
C ALA A 198 32.71 -4.11 -16.71
N GLU A 199 32.75 -3.55 -17.92
CA GLU A 199 33.86 -2.72 -18.36
C GLU A 199 33.93 -1.43 -17.54
N GLN A 200 35.13 -1.10 -17.07
CA GLN A 200 35.49 0.17 -16.47
C GLN A 200 35.34 1.27 -17.50
N GLU A 201 34.30 2.07 -17.33
CA GLU A 201 33.96 3.15 -18.24
C GLU A 201 34.68 4.44 -17.87
N THR A 202 35.16 5.16 -18.88
CA THR A 202 35.72 6.52 -18.82
C THR A 202 34.75 7.59 -19.34
N LEU A 203 33.58 7.22 -19.88
CA LEU A 203 32.63 8.12 -20.55
C LEU A 203 31.74 8.94 -19.60
N ALA A 204 31.56 8.54 -18.34
CA ALA A 204 30.82 9.33 -17.35
C ALA A 204 31.42 10.74 -17.17
N GLU A 205 32.73 10.88 -17.37
CA GLU A 205 33.46 12.14 -17.32
C GLU A 205 33.10 13.09 -18.49
N ALA A 206 32.75 12.55 -19.65
CA ALA A 206 32.41 13.34 -20.84
C ALA A 206 31.05 14.07 -20.71
N PHE A 207 30.09 13.48 -19.99
CA PHE A 207 28.78 14.11 -19.73
C PHE A 207 28.73 14.96 -18.46
N ALA A 208 29.78 14.89 -17.62
CA ALA A 208 29.88 15.60 -16.35
C ALA A 208 30.52 17.01 -16.47
N ALA A 209 30.77 17.50 -17.70
CA ALA A 209 31.40 18.80 -17.91
C ALA A 209 30.65 19.92 -17.16
N PRO A 210 31.32 20.64 -16.25
CA PRO A 210 30.67 21.60 -15.37
C PRO A 210 30.05 22.75 -16.17
N VAL A 211 28.89 23.22 -15.72
CA VAL A 211 28.30 24.45 -16.22
C VAL A 211 29.04 25.62 -15.59
N ALA A 212 29.30 26.66 -16.39
CA ALA A 212 29.96 27.87 -15.90
C ALA A 212 29.28 28.40 -14.63
N ALA A 213 30.07 28.58 -13.57
CA ALA A 213 29.61 29.22 -12.35
C ALA A 213 29.32 30.69 -12.64
N GLY A 214 28.19 31.18 -12.13
CA GLY A 214 27.77 32.57 -12.32
C GLY A 214 27.12 33.11 -11.06
N ARG A 215 27.54 34.30 -10.64
CA ARG A 215 26.99 34.99 -9.45
C ARG A 215 25.79 35.89 -9.75
N ALA A 216 25.40 35.99 -11.02
CA ALA A 216 24.28 36.85 -11.43
C ALA A 216 22.94 36.21 -11.06
N ALA A 217 22.04 36.98 -10.45
CA ALA A 217 20.67 36.55 -10.19
C ALA A 217 19.97 36.18 -11.51
N ALA A 218 19.27 35.03 -11.54
CA ALA A 218 18.52 34.63 -12.71
C ALA A 218 17.41 35.63 -12.99
N ARG A 219 17.36 36.12 -14.24
CA ARG A 219 16.29 36.99 -14.72
C ARG A 219 15.28 36.17 -15.52
N PRO A 220 13.97 36.31 -15.26
CA PRO A 220 12.96 35.69 -16.09
C PRO A 220 13.10 36.16 -17.55
N ALA A 221 12.96 35.25 -18.50
CA ALA A 221 12.86 35.55 -19.92
C ALA A 221 11.48 36.11 -20.29
N GLY A 222 10.46 35.82 -19.47
CA GLY A 222 9.09 36.29 -19.65
C GLY A 222 8.20 35.81 -18.51
N HIS A 223 6.89 35.98 -18.67
CA HIS A 223 5.88 35.45 -17.77
C HIS A 223 4.78 34.74 -18.56
N LEU A 224 4.21 33.68 -17.98
CA LEU A 224 3.03 33.00 -18.51
C LEU A 224 1.90 33.04 -17.49
N ARG A 225 0.68 33.14 -17.98
CA ARG A 225 -0.51 33.04 -17.12
C ARG A 225 -0.80 31.56 -16.87
N CYS A 226 -0.68 31.14 -15.61
CA CYS A 226 -0.89 29.74 -15.20
C CYS A 226 -1.93 29.70 -14.07
N ARG A 227 -2.78 28.67 -14.09
CA ARG A 227 -3.62 28.34 -12.93
C ARG A 227 -2.87 27.35 -12.08
N LEU A 228 -2.59 27.71 -10.83
CA LEU A 228 -1.91 26.86 -9.86
C LEU A 228 -2.58 27.07 -8.50
N ASP A 229 -2.90 25.99 -7.81
CA ASP A 229 -3.54 25.99 -6.50
C ASP A 229 -4.87 26.80 -6.50
N GLY A 230 -5.67 26.62 -7.55
CA GLY A 230 -6.99 27.25 -7.70
C GLY A 230 -6.99 28.68 -8.22
N THR A 231 -5.83 29.30 -8.45
CA THR A 231 -5.74 30.72 -8.84
C THR A 231 -4.94 30.95 -10.12
N TRP A 232 -5.45 31.82 -10.98
CA TRP A 232 -4.71 32.31 -12.15
C TRP A 232 -3.70 33.37 -11.73
N ARG A 233 -2.41 33.09 -11.96
CA ARG A 233 -1.30 34.01 -11.65
C ARG A 233 -0.32 34.14 -12.81
N SER A 234 0.40 35.26 -12.82
CA SER A 234 1.52 35.50 -13.74
C SER A 234 2.76 34.82 -13.19
N VAL A 235 3.24 33.77 -13.84
CA VAL A 235 4.36 32.93 -13.38
C VAL A 235 5.61 33.23 -14.20
N PRO A 236 6.77 33.52 -13.56
CA PRO A 236 8.01 33.79 -14.27
C PRO A 236 8.51 32.56 -15.02
N VAL A 237 9.00 32.78 -16.24
CA VAL A 237 9.58 31.75 -17.10
C VAL A 237 11.08 31.98 -17.22
N PHE A 238 11.86 30.97 -16.88
CA PHE A 238 13.31 30.96 -17.01
C PHE A 238 13.72 30.05 -18.16
N GLU A 239 14.68 30.49 -18.98
CA GLU A 239 15.28 29.63 -20.01
C GLU A 239 16.41 28.81 -19.39
N ARG A 240 16.32 27.47 -19.45
CA ARG A 240 17.30 26.55 -18.85
C ARG A 240 18.75 26.89 -19.22
N ARG A 241 18.99 27.20 -20.49
CA ARG A 241 20.31 27.53 -21.06
C ARG A 241 20.96 28.80 -20.49
N ARG A 242 20.19 29.68 -19.84
CA ARG A 242 20.67 30.93 -19.24
C ARG A 242 20.95 30.80 -17.74
N LEU A 243 20.67 29.65 -17.13
CA LEU A 243 20.87 29.43 -15.70
C LEU A 243 22.28 28.89 -15.43
N ALA A 244 23.07 29.65 -14.67
CA ALA A 244 24.41 29.27 -14.26
C ALA A 244 24.38 28.32 -13.04
N ALA A 245 25.45 27.56 -12.81
CA ALA A 245 25.60 26.77 -11.60
C ALA A 245 25.53 27.67 -10.34
N GLY A 246 24.84 27.19 -9.31
CA GLY A 246 24.57 27.95 -8.07
C GLY A 246 23.34 28.86 -8.12
N THR A 247 22.75 29.07 -9.30
CA THR A 247 21.50 29.82 -9.43
C THR A 247 20.39 29.19 -8.59
N SER A 248 19.62 30.01 -7.87
CA SER A 248 18.43 29.57 -7.13
C SER A 248 17.18 30.28 -7.62
N ILE A 249 16.07 29.54 -7.72
CA ILE A 249 14.75 30.01 -8.13
C ILE A 249 13.74 29.50 -7.11
N GLU A 250 12.86 30.37 -6.61
CA GLU A 250 11.75 29.99 -5.75
C GLU A 250 10.48 29.77 -6.59
N GLY A 251 9.66 28.80 -6.20
CA GLY A 251 8.32 28.61 -6.76
C GLY A 251 7.36 29.74 -6.37
N PRO A 252 6.36 30.07 -7.22
CA PRO A 252 6.00 29.39 -8.45
C PRO A 252 6.87 29.85 -9.63
N ALA A 253 7.39 28.92 -10.44
CA ALA A 253 8.19 29.26 -11.61
C ALA A 253 8.09 28.19 -12.71
N LEU A 254 8.38 28.58 -13.95
CA LEU A 254 8.56 27.66 -15.06
C LEU A 254 10.01 27.70 -15.53
N VAL A 255 10.61 26.53 -15.79
CA VAL A 255 11.93 26.43 -16.44
C VAL A 255 11.76 25.73 -17.79
N ALA A 256 11.86 26.51 -18.86
CA ALA A 256 11.72 26.03 -20.23
C ALA A 256 13.05 25.49 -20.75
N GLU A 257 13.02 24.29 -21.32
CA GLU A 257 14.11 23.68 -22.07
C GLU A 257 13.63 23.29 -23.48
N ALA A 258 14.55 22.88 -24.35
CA ALA A 258 14.23 22.59 -25.75
C ALA A 258 13.20 21.44 -25.91
N HIS A 259 13.16 20.50 -24.97
CA HIS A 259 12.37 19.26 -25.08
C HIS A 259 11.54 18.94 -23.83
N SER A 260 11.40 19.89 -22.90
CA SER A 260 10.60 19.74 -21.68
C SER A 260 10.28 21.12 -21.07
N MET A 261 9.40 21.11 -20.09
CA MET A 261 9.06 22.26 -19.26
C MET A 261 9.03 21.77 -17.82
N THR A 262 9.86 22.36 -16.96
CA THR A 262 9.78 22.11 -15.52
C THR A 262 8.77 23.05 -14.90
N VAL A 263 7.79 22.50 -14.19
CA VAL A 263 6.84 23.27 -13.39
C VAL A 263 7.30 23.21 -11.93
N LEU A 264 7.66 24.36 -11.37
CA LEU A 264 8.08 24.51 -9.98
C LEU A 264 6.90 25.12 -9.18
N PRO A 265 6.18 24.34 -8.36
CA PRO A 265 5.04 24.84 -7.59
C PRO A 265 5.48 25.59 -6.33
N ASP A 266 4.54 26.21 -5.62
CA ASP A 266 4.79 26.89 -4.34
C ASP A 266 5.39 25.94 -3.29
N GLY A 267 6.23 26.48 -2.41
CA GLY A 267 6.92 25.73 -1.36
C GLY A 267 8.14 24.94 -1.85
N TRP A 268 8.46 25.00 -3.15
CA TRP A 268 9.70 24.44 -3.66
C TRP A 268 10.74 25.51 -3.96
N SER A 269 11.97 25.22 -3.60
CA SER A 269 13.15 25.94 -4.06
C SER A 269 13.90 25.08 -5.07
N LEU A 270 14.42 25.70 -6.12
CA LEU A 270 15.16 25.04 -7.18
C LEU A 270 16.58 25.62 -7.21
N SER A 271 17.58 24.76 -7.33
CA SER A 271 18.98 25.17 -7.47
C SER A 271 19.64 24.48 -8.67
N VAL A 272 20.60 25.12 -9.31
CA VAL A 272 21.37 24.51 -10.39
C VAL A 272 22.67 23.95 -9.84
N SER A 273 22.89 22.64 -9.97
CA SER A 273 24.15 22.01 -9.57
C SER A 273 25.30 22.37 -10.51
N GLU A 274 26.54 22.08 -10.12
CA GLU A 274 27.73 22.26 -10.96
C GLU A 274 27.66 21.44 -12.26
N ALA A 275 27.12 20.22 -12.19
CA ALA A 275 26.85 19.38 -13.37
C ALA A 275 25.65 19.89 -14.21
N GLY A 276 25.02 21.00 -13.82
CA GLY A 276 23.88 21.57 -14.54
C GLY A 276 22.61 20.74 -14.39
N HIS A 277 22.38 20.08 -13.25
CA HIS A 277 21.07 19.50 -12.91
C HIS A 277 20.22 20.52 -12.17
N LEU A 278 18.90 20.44 -12.28
CA LEU A 278 18.02 21.18 -11.39
C LEU A 278 17.78 20.32 -10.15
N VAL A 279 18.06 20.86 -8.97
CA VAL A 279 17.83 20.20 -7.69
C VAL A 279 16.77 20.98 -6.93
N GLY A 280 15.58 20.41 -6.89
CA GLY A 280 14.44 20.87 -6.12
C GLY A 280 14.52 20.42 -4.68
N ARG A 281 14.23 21.33 -3.74
CA ARG A 281 14.06 21.03 -2.32
C ARG A 281 12.75 21.60 -1.81
N TRP A 282 11.98 20.76 -1.13
CA TRP A 282 10.80 21.17 -0.41
C TRP A 282 11.21 22.06 0.76
N ARG A 283 10.61 23.25 0.82
CA ARG A 283 10.65 24.13 1.97
C ARG A 283 9.22 24.15 2.47
N ALA A 284 8.96 23.52 3.62
CA ALA A 284 7.63 23.49 4.23
C ALA A 284 6.94 24.84 4.03
N ALA A 285 5.87 24.85 3.23
CA ALA A 285 5.13 26.07 2.99
C ALA A 285 4.58 26.58 4.33
N ALA A 286 4.71 27.89 4.60
CA ALA A 286 3.83 28.53 5.56
C ALA A 286 2.40 28.13 5.21
N ALA A 287 1.62 27.67 6.20
CA ALA A 287 0.27 27.11 6.01
C ALA A 287 -0.57 28.01 5.08
N GLY A 288 -0.59 27.65 3.79
CA GLY A 288 -1.28 28.36 2.73
C GLY A 288 -2.64 27.74 2.49
N ALA A 289 -3.63 28.59 2.21
CA ALA A 289 -5.05 28.29 2.17
C ALA A 289 -5.41 26.96 1.50
N ALA A 290 -6.36 26.24 2.11
CA ALA A 290 -6.94 25.04 1.54
C ALA A 290 -7.44 25.32 0.11
N VAL A 291 -6.89 24.61 -0.88
CA VAL A 291 -7.37 24.66 -2.27
C VAL A 291 -8.82 24.18 -2.27
N THR A 292 -9.75 25.07 -2.59
CA THR A 292 -11.17 24.74 -2.73
C THR A 292 -11.32 23.87 -3.96
N ARG A 293 -11.54 22.57 -3.76
CA ARG A 293 -11.74 21.60 -4.85
C ARG A 293 -13.24 21.35 -5.06
N PRO A 294 -13.68 21.02 -6.28
CA PRO A 294 -15.01 20.46 -6.50
C PRO A 294 -15.24 19.26 -5.58
N ARG A 295 -16.42 19.21 -4.94
CA ARG A 295 -16.76 18.22 -3.92
C ARG A 295 -16.63 16.77 -4.43
N ALA A 296 -17.03 16.53 -5.68
CA ALA A 296 -16.95 15.19 -6.28
C ALA A 296 -15.49 14.71 -6.42
N VAL A 297 -14.58 15.60 -6.80
CA VAL A 297 -13.16 15.31 -6.94
C VAL A 297 -12.53 15.03 -5.58
N GLU A 298 -12.91 15.79 -4.55
CA GLU A 298 -12.38 15.60 -3.19
C GLU A 298 -12.76 14.23 -2.60
N ILE A 299 -14.01 13.81 -2.73
CA ILE A 299 -14.49 12.50 -2.25
C ILE A 299 -13.79 11.37 -3.01
N GLU A 300 -13.61 11.50 -4.32
CA GLU A 300 -12.94 10.49 -5.15
C GLU A 300 -11.46 10.34 -4.77
N LEU A 301 -10.73 11.45 -4.62
CA LEU A 301 -9.34 11.42 -4.16
C LEU A 301 -9.21 10.82 -2.76
N PHE A 302 -10.13 11.17 -1.85
CA PHE A 302 -10.15 10.62 -0.50
C PHE A 302 -10.41 9.10 -0.50
N SER A 303 -11.41 8.66 -1.26
CA SER A 303 -11.74 7.24 -1.46
C SER A 303 -10.52 6.44 -1.94
N ARG A 304 -9.85 6.90 -3.00
CA ARG A 304 -8.66 6.25 -3.56
C ARG A 304 -7.50 6.21 -2.57
N ARG A 305 -7.28 7.29 -1.82
CA ARG A 305 -6.23 7.33 -0.79
C ARG A 305 -6.49 6.32 0.33
N LEU A 306 -7.72 6.23 0.84
CA LEU A 306 -8.06 5.22 1.84
C LEU A 306 -7.89 3.81 1.26
N GLY A 307 -8.44 3.56 0.06
CA GLY A 307 -8.34 2.25 -0.60
C GLY A 307 -6.89 1.81 -0.77
N ARG A 308 -6.02 2.74 -1.15
CA ARG A 308 -4.58 2.51 -1.24
C ARG A 308 -3.93 2.13 0.09
N ILE A 309 -4.31 2.77 1.20
CA ILE A 309 -3.81 2.36 2.53
C ILE A 309 -4.18 0.89 2.79
N ALA A 310 -5.43 0.50 2.50
CA ALA A 310 -5.87 -0.89 2.66
C ALA A 310 -5.10 -1.86 1.74
N GLU A 311 -4.85 -1.50 0.47
CA GLU A 311 -4.04 -2.29 -0.47
C GLU A 311 -2.59 -2.44 -0.01
N GLU A 312 -1.96 -1.36 0.47
CA GLU A 312 -0.59 -1.35 0.97
C GLU A 312 -0.43 -2.25 2.20
N MET A 313 -1.40 -2.19 3.13
CA MET A 313 -1.45 -3.13 4.25
C MET A 313 -1.57 -4.58 3.77
N GLY A 314 -2.44 -4.83 2.79
CA GLY A 314 -2.66 -6.16 2.24
C GLY A 314 -1.39 -6.74 1.61
N GLU A 315 -0.68 -5.94 0.82
CA GLU A 315 0.57 -6.37 0.19
C GLU A 315 1.70 -6.58 1.23
N ALA A 316 1.77 -5.74 2.27
CA ALA A 316 2.72 -5.92 3.36
C ALA A 316 2.46 -7.23 4.13
N LEU A 317 1.19 -7.52 4.43
CA LEU A 317 0.76 -8.77 5.04
C LEU A 317 1.12 -9.96 4.15
N ARG A 318 0.71 -9.95 2.88
CA ARG A 318 0.96 -11.03 1.92
C ARG A 318 2.44 -11.37 1.76
N ARG A 319 3.30 -10.36 1.68
CA ARG A 319 4.76 -10.54 1.48
C ARG A 319 5.48 -11.10 2.70
N SER A 320 5.00 -10.80 3.91
CA SER A 320 5.63 -11.25 5.16
C SER A 320 4.97 -12.49 5.77
N ALA A 321 3.80 -12.89 5.27
CA ALA A 321 3.11 -14.10 5.69
C ALA A 321 3.81 -15.39 5.28
N VAL A 322 3.65 -16.41 6.13
CA VAL A 322 4.13 -17.77 5.95
C VAL A 322 2.99 -18.67 5.48
N SER A 323 1.77 -18.46 6.00
CA SER A 323 0.58 -19.22 5.60
C SER A 323 0.35 -19.13 4.08
N THR A 324 0.22 -20.30 3.46
CA THR A 324 -0.13 -20.43 2.04
C THR A 324 -1.51 -19.86 1.73
N ASN A 325 -2.44 -19.91 2.69
CA ASN A 325 -3.77 -19.32 2.55
C ASN A 325 -3.68 -17.80 2.40
N ILE A 326 -2.82 -17.14 3.17
CA ILE A 326 -2.61 -15.70 3.05
C ILE A 326 -1.84 -15.38 1.77
N ARG A 327 -0.70 -16.03 1.55
CA ARG A 327 0.25 -15.60 0.53
C ARG A 327 -0.13 -15.96 -0.90
N GLN A 328 -0.77 -17.12 -1.10
CA GLN A 328 -1.08 -17.68 -2.42
C GLN A 328 -2.58 -17.69 -2.70
N ARG A 329 -3.42 -18.08 -1.73
CA ARG A 329 -4.88 -18.08 -1.91
C ARG A 329 -5.52 -16.71 -1.72
N LEU A 330 -4.75 -15.74 -1.22
CA LEU A 330 -5.20 -14.38 -0.89
C LEU A 330 -6.38 -14.38 0.10
N ASP A 331 -6.39 -15.35 1.02
CA ASP A 331 -7.43 -15.50 2.03
C ASP A 331 -7.16 -14.57 3.22
N TYR A 332 -7.23 -13.27 2.93
CA TYR A 332 -7.08 -12.19 3.89
C TYR A 332 -7.81 -10.94 3.41
N SER A 333 -8.05 -9.98 4.29
CA SER A 333 -8.53 -8.65 3.93
C SER A 333 -7.98 -7.61 4.89
N CYS A 334 -7.67 -6.45 4.35
CA CYS A 334 -7.29 -5.26 5.10
C CYS A 334 -8.35 -4.18 4.87
N ALA A 335 -8.68 -3.42 5.91
CA ALA A 335 -9.74 -2.44 5.84
C ALA A 335 -9.49 -1.23 6.73
N LEU A 336 -10.09 -0.10 6.34
CA LEU A 336 -10.22 1.08 7.18
C LEU A 336 -11.69 1.28 7.54
N LEU A 337 -11.91 1.64 8.80
CA LEU A 337 -13.22 1.92 9.35
C LEU A 337 -13.26 3.33 9.96
N ASP A 338 -14.42 3.96 9.95
CA ASP A 338 -14.61 5.24 10.66
C ASP A 338 -14.58 5.05 12.19
N SER A 339 -14.60 6.16 12.93
CA SER A 339 -14.61 6.16 14.40
C SER A 339 -15.79 5.40 15.03
N GLY A 340 -16.85 5.12 14.27
CA GLY A 340 -17.99 4.30 14.68
C GLY A 340 -17.88 2.83 14.29
N GLY A 341 -16.72 2.38 13.81
CA GLY A 341 -16.51 1.00 13.36
C GLY A 341 -17.31 0.64 12.10
N ARG A 342 -17.57 1.60 11.21
CA ARG A 342 -18.23 1.36 9.92
C ARG A 342 -17.19 1.29 8.82
N LEU A 343 -17.31 0.31 7.92
CA LEU A 343 -16.39 0.13 6.80
C LEU A 343 -16.35 1.40 5.93
N LEU A 344 -15.15 1.81 5.54
CA LEU A 344 -14.91 2.89 4.59
C LEU A 344 -14.37 2.34 3.27
N VAL A 345 -13.38 1.45 3.37
CA VAL A 345 -12.71 0.80 2.25
C VAL A 345 -12.12 -0.54 2.71
N ASN A 346 -11.89 -1.45 1.77
CA ASN A 346 -11.14 -2.67 2.00
C ASN A 346 -10.31 -3.07 0.76
N ALA A 347 -9.22 -3.81 0.98
CA ALA A 347 -8.51 -4.51 -0.09
C ALA A 347 -9.37 -5.72 -0.55
N PRO A 348 -9.66 -5.87 -1.85
CA PRO A 348 -10.62 -6.86 -2.34
C PRO A 348 -9.95 -8.23 -2.54
N HIS A 349 -10.20 -9.17 -1.63
CA HIS A 349 -9.82 -10.57 -1.85
C HIS A 349 -10.90 -11.58 -1.45
N VAL A 350 -11.58 -11.37 -0.31
CA VAL A 350 -12.54 -12.35 0.24
C VAL A 350 -13.89 -11.70 0.57
N PRO A 351 -14.98 -12.02 -0.15
CA PRO A 351 -16.29 -11.41 0.08
C PRO A 351 -16.85 -11.56 1.50
N VAL A 352 -16.59 -12.69 2.17
CA VAL A 352 -17.13 -12.93 3.53
C VAL A 352 -16.52 -11.98 4.59
N HIS A 353 -15.43 -11.28 4.26
CA HIS A 353 -14.83 -10.27 5.14
C HIS A 353 -15.54 -8.90 5.07
N LEU A 354 -16.31 -8.63 4.01
CA LEU A 354 -16.90 -7.31 3.72
C LEU A 354 -17.87 -6.85 4.82
N GLY A 355 -18.78 -7.71 5.27
CA GLY A 355 -19.78 -7.38 6.29
C GLY A 355 -19.33 -7.65 7.73
N SER A 356 -18.30 -8.45 7.91
CA SER A 356 -17.90 -8.98 9.22
C SER A 356 -16.93 -8.08 9.97
N LEU A 357 -16.06 -7.35 9.28
CA LEU A 357 -15.07 -6.44 9.90
C LEU A 357 -15.71 -5.28 10.66
N GLY A 358 -16.76 -4.66 10.09
CA GLY A 358 -17.48 -3.57 10.77
C GLY A 358 -18.24 -4.04 12.01
N LEU A 359 -18.86 -5.22 11.94
CA LEU A 359 -19.50 -5.85 13.10
C LEU A 359 -18.48 -6.17 14.20
N CYS A 360 -17.34 -6.74 13.80
CA CYS A 360 -16.24 -7.08 14.70
C CYS A 360 -15.73 -5.84 15.44
N ALA A 361 -15.46 -4.74 14.70
CA ALA A 361 -15.01 -3.49 15.30
C ALA A 361 -15.99 -2.97 16.36
N ARG A 362 -17.29 -2.91 16.04
CA ARG A 362 -18.32 -2.42 16.97
C ARG A 362 -18.48 -3.33 18.19
N ALA A 363 -18.57 -4.65 17.99
CA ALA A 363 -18.69 -5.60 19.09
C ALA A 363 -17.48 -5.57 20.03
N VAL A 364 -16.27 -5.36 19.50
CA VAL A 364 -15.05 -5.19 20.31
C VAL A 364 -15.10 -3.87 21.09
N MET A 365 -15.51 -2.77 20.45
CA MET A 365 -15.61 -1.45 21.10
C MET A 365 -16.67 -1.40 22.21
N GLU A 366 -17.69 -2.26 22.17
CA GLU A 366 -18.69 -2.39 23.24
C GLU A 366 -18.10 -3.00 24.52
N VAL A 367 -17.10 -3.87 24.41
CA VAL A 367 -16.51 -4.59 25.55
C VAL A 367 -15.12 -4.10 25.95
N LEU A 368 -14.44 -3.35 25.09
CA LEU A 368 -13.09 -2.82 25.31
C LEU A 368 -12.99 -1.34 24.93
N ALA A 369 -12.59 -0.51 25.89
CA ALA A 369 -12.21 0.88 25.64
C ALA A 369 -10.78 0.95 25.09
N LEU A 370 -10.65 1.00 23.77
CA LEU A 370 -9.36 1.05 23.07
C LEU A 370 -8.59 2.34 23.38
N GLN A 371 -7.27 2.23 23.57
CA GLN A 371 -6.37 3.36 23.82
C GLN A 371 -5.32 3.53 22.70
N PRO A 372 -4.65 4.69 22.60
CA PRO A 372 -3.55 4.87 21.68
C PRO A 372 -2.46 3.79 21.85
N GLY A 373 -2.06 3.18 20.73
CA GLY A 373 -1.06 2.10 20.70
C GLY A 373 -1.59 0.72 21.08
N ASP A 374 -2.91 0.53 21.21
CA ASP A 374 -3.50 -0.79 21.40
C ASP A 374 -3.66 -1.55 20.07
N THR A 375 -3.71 -2.88 20.14
CA THR A 375 -4.19 -3.73 19.04
C THR A 375 -4.89 -4.93 19.63
N VAL A 376 -6.13 -5.17 19.21
CA VAL A 376 -6.94 -6.31 19.64
C VAL A 376 -6.81 -7.43 18.63
N LEU A 377 -6.72 -8.67 19.11
CA LEU A 377 -6.80 -9.91 18.35
C LEU A 377 -8.10 -10.66 18.73
N THR A 378 -8.88 -11.11 17.74
CA THR A 378 -10.03 -11.99 17.95
C THR A 378 -10.37 -12.83 16.71
N ASN A 379 -10.87 -14.05 16.93
CA ASN A 379 -11.53 -14.88 15.91
C ASN A 379 -12.92 -15.36 16.39
N HIS A 380 -13.38 -14.85 17.53
CA HIS A 380 -14.53 -15.41 18.23
C HIS A 380 -15.83 -15.05 17.47
N PRO A 381 -16.72 -16.02 17.17
CA PRO A 381 -17.97 -15.80 16.43
C PRO A 381 -18.85 -14.66 16.97
N ALA A 382 -19.01 -14.59 18.30
CA ALA A 382 -19.76 -13.51 18.97
C ALA A 382 -19.24 -12.08 18.70
N PHE A 383 -17.99 -11.93 18.26
CA PHE A 383 -17.36 -10.64 17.94
C PHE A 383 -17.10 -10.52 16.43
N GLY A 384 -17.97 -11.09 15.60
CA GLY A 384 -17.89 -10.98 14.14
C GLY A 384 -16.87 -11.91 13.47
N GLY A 385 -16.40 -12.95 14.15
CA GLY A 385 -15.65 -14.04 13.53
C GLY A 385 -16.51 -14.83 12.54
N SER A 386 -15.96 -15.15 11.36
CA SER A 386 -16.57 -16.03 10.36
C SER A 386 -16.39 -17.49 10.79
N HIS A 387 -15.15 -17.88 11.06
CA HIS A 387 -14.75 -19.15 11.63
C HIS A 387 -13.38 -18.99 12.31
N LEU A 388 -12.95 -19.98 13.10
CA LEU A 388 -11.76 -19.83 13.95
C LEU A 388 -10.43 -19.57 13.22
N PRO A 389 -10.18 -20.12 12.03
CA PRO A 389 -8.96 -19.82 11.26
C PRO A 389 -8.81 -18.35 10.87
N ASP A 390 -9.91 -17.59 10.79
CA ASP A 390 -9.90 -16.17 10.46
C ASP A 390 -9.60 -15.30 11.69
N LEU A 391 -8.32 -14.96 11.87
CA LEU A 391 -7.90 -14.10 12.98
C LEU A 391 -7.98 -12.63 12.54
N THR A 392 -8.69 -11.82 13.32
CA THR A 392 -8.86 -10.38 13.10
C THR A 392 -8.01 -9.58 14.05
N LEU A 393 -7.19 -8.66 13.52
CA LEU A 393 -6.51 -7.63 14.29
C LEU A 393 -7.18 -6.27 14.06
N LEU A 394 -7.51 -5.56 15.14
CA LEU A 394 -8.10 -4.22 15.13
C LEU A 394 -7.18 -3.24 15.86
N SER A 395 -6.82 -2.14 15.20
CA SER A 395 -5.93 -1.10 15.74
C SER A 395 -6.61 0.27 15.63
N PRO A 396 -6.81 1.00 16.74
CA PRO A 396 -7.42 2.32 16.72
C PRO A 396 -6.45 3.39 16.19
N VAL A 397 -6.99 4.39 15.52
CA VAL A 397 -6.25 5.57 15.03
C VAL A 397 -6.79 6.80 15.75
N PHE A 398 -5.92 7.48 16.48
CA PHE A 398 -6.24 8.68 17.24
C PHE A 398 -5.67 9.93 16.57
N ASP A 399 -6.32 11.07 16.76
CA ASP A 399 -5.72 12.35 16.42
C ASP A 399 -4.80 12.88 17.54
N HIS A 400 -4.13 14.01 17.29
CA HIS A 400 -3.27 14.69 18.27
C HIS A 400 -4.02 15.15 19.53
N GLY A 401 -5.36 15.29 19.45
CA GLY A 401 -6.23 15.63 20.57
C GLY A 401 -6.66 14.42 21.40
N GLY A 402 -6.24 13.20 21.03
CA GLY A 402 -6.59 11.97 21.73
C GLY A 402 -7.99 11.45 21.42
N ALA A 403 -8.64 11.93 20.35
CA ALA A 403 -9.94 11.43 19.91
C ALA A 403 -9.77 10.30 18.88
N LEU A 404 -10.56 9.23 19.02
CA LEU A 404 -10.62 8.14 18.04
C LEU A 404 -11.24 8.65 16.73
N ARG A 405 -10.51 8.50 15.61
CA ARG A 405 -10.96 8.95 14.28
C ARG A 405 -11.21 7.81 13.31
N ALA A 406 -10.46 6.72 13.41
CA ALA A 406 -10.61 5.57 12.54
C ALA A 406 -10.17 4.28 13.25
N LEU A 407 -10.50 3.14 12.66
CA LEU A 407 -9.87 1.87 12.98
C LEU A 407 -9.25 1.28 11.72
N VAL A 408 -8.15 0.58 11.91
CA VAL A 408 -7.45 -0.20 10.90
C VAL A 408 -7.59 -1.67 11.25
N ALA A 409 -8.02 -2.47 10.28
CA ALA A 409 -8.30 -3.88 10.48
C ALA A 409 -7.54 -4.75 9.47
N SER A 410 -7.10 -5.93 9.93
CA SER A 410 -6.72 -7.04 9.07
C SER A 410 -7.42 -8.30 9.56
N ARG A 411 -7.88 -9.13 8.63
CA ARG A 411 -8.35 -10.50 8.90
C ARG A 411 -7.60 -11.43 7.97
N ALA A 412 -7.02 -12.48 8.52
CA ALA A 412 -6.20 -13.40 7.76
C ALA A 412 -6.46 -14.84 8.17
N HIS A 413 -6.55 -15.72 7.17
CA HIS A 413 -6.81 -17.13 7.40
C HIS A 413 -5.52 -17.88 7.72
N HIS A 414 -5.45 -18.42 8.93
CA HIS A 414 -4.36 -19.30 9.35
C HIS A 414 -4.62 -20.73 8.89
N ALA A 415 -3.65 -21.36 8.24
CA ALA A 415 -3.79 -22.74 7.75
C ALA A 415 -4.01 -23.78 8.87
N GLU A 416 -3.61 -23.43 10.09
CA GLU A 416 -3.75 -24.26 11.28
C GLU A 416 -4.07 -23.36 12.48
N ILE A 417 -5.03 -23.72 13.33
CA ILE A 417 -5.33 -23.00 14.58
C ILE A 417 -5.65 -23.94 15.75
N GLY A 418 -5.38 -25.24 15.62
CA GLY A 418 -5.67 -26.25 16.63
C GLY A 418 -6.96 -27.01 16.33
N GLY A 419 -7.62 -27.52 17.37
CA GLY A 419 -8.83 -28.33 17.22
C GLY A 419 -8.56 -29.83 17.10
N ARG A 420 -9.61 -30.65 17.16
CA ARG A 420 -9.53 -32.11 17.32
C ARG A 420 -8.76 -32.84 16.22
N ARG A 421 -8.79 -32.30 15.01
CA ARG A 421 -8.14 -32.88 13.83
C ARG A 421 -7.40 -31.77 13.07
N PRO A 422 -6.29 -32.09 12.39
CA PRO A 422 -5.65 -31.15 11.47
C PRO A 422 -6.63 -30.66 10.39
N GLY A 423 -6.66 -29.35 10.16
CA GLY A 423 -7.52 -28.71 9.17
C GLY A 423 -8.21 -27.46 9.69
N SER A 424 -8.96 -26.79 8.82
CA SER A 424 -9.62 -25.51 9.08
C SER A 424 -10.87 -25.67 9.96
N MET A 425 -11.68 -26.70 9.72
CA MET A 425 -13.00 -26.88 10.34
C MET A 425 -13.32 -28.39 10.48
N PRO A 426 -13.07 -29.02 11.64
CA PRO A 426 -13.32 -30.46 11.83
C PRO A 426 -14.83 -30.74 11.74
N PRO A 427 -15.30 -31.53 10.77
CA PRO A 427 -16.73 -31.60 10.38
C PRO A 427 -17.65 -32.23 11.43
N ASP A 428 -17.08 -32.94 12.41
CA ASP A 428 -17.80 -33.60 13.50
C ASP A 428 -17.79 -32.81 14.81
N SER A 429 -17.37 -31.53 14.77
CA SER A 429 -17.32 -30.67 15.95
C SER A 429 -18.73 -30.32 16.43
N ARG A 430 -18.95 -30.39 17.75
CA ARG A 430 -20.21 -30.03 18.42
C ARG A 430 -20.12 -28.75 19.24
N HIS A 431 -18.90 -28.27 19.49
CA HIS A 431 -18.67 -27.02 20.17
C HIS A 431 -17.35 -26.39 19.74
N LEU A 432 -17.28 -25.05 19.85
CA LEU A 432 -16.19 -24.23 19.32
C LEU A 432 -14.78 -24.67 19.75
N ALA A 433 -14.62 -25.17 20.97
CA ALA A 433 -13.31 -25.65 21.44
C ALA A 433 -12.76 -26.83 20.61
N GLU A 434 -13.63 -27.65 20.00
CA GLU A 434 -13.22 -28.77 19.13
C GLU A 434 -12.70 -28.29 17.78
N GLU A 435 -13.10 -27.08 17.36
CA GLU A 435 -12.76 -26.51 16.06
C GLU A 435 -11.38 -25.84 16.05
N GLY A 436 -10.87 -25.40 17.21
CA GLY A 436 -9.63 -24.64 17.24
C GLY A 436 -9.43 -23.80 18.50
N VAL A 437 -8.30 -23.08 18.52
CA VAL A 437 -8.02 -22.08 19.54
C VAL A 437 -8.92 -20.87 19.34
N VAL A 438 -9.68 -20.56 20.38
CA VAL A 438 -10.60 -19.42 20.40
C VAL A 438 -9.96 -18.21 21.07
N PHE A 439 -9.96 -17.08 20.37
CA PHE A 439 -9.58 -15.75 20.85
C PHE A 439 -10.82 -14.87 21.03
N PRO A 440 -11.39 -14.79 22.26
CA PRO A 440 -12.13 -13.61 22.67
C PRO A 440 -11.25 -12.35 22.49
N PRO A 441 -11.83 -11.14 22.47
CA PRO A 441 -11.07 -9.90 22.32
C PRO A 441 -9.88 -9.83 23.28
N LEU A 442 -8.68 -10.03 22.74
CA LEU A 442 -7.42 -10.08 23.48
C LEU A 442 -6.56 -8.90 23.04
N LEU A 443 -6.09 -8.08 23.97
CA LEU A 443 -5.09 -7.05 23.67
C LEU A 443 -3.75 -7.72 23.31
N LEU A 444 -3.50 -7.89 22.01
CA LEU A 444 -2.23 -8.32 21.42
C LEU A 444 -1.17 -7.25 21.65
N MET A 445 -1.54 -5.97 21.58
CA MET A 445 -0.67 -4.85 21.90
C MET A 445 -1.40 -3.94 22.88
N ARG A 446 -0.66 -3.44 23.88
CA ARG A 446 -1.17 -2.48 24.87
C ARG A 446 -0.18 -1.35 25.04
N HIS A 447 -0.60 -0.11 24.84
CA HIS A 447 0.27 1.08 24.91
C HIS A 447 1.57 0.92 24.09
N GLY A 448 1.46 0.40 22.87
CA GLY A 448 2.58 0.17 21.95
C GLY A 448 3.47 -1.03 22.28
N ARG A 449 3.15 -1.82 23.32
CA ARG A 449 3.93 -3.01 23.71
C ARG A 449 3.19 -4.29 23.34
N ALA A 450 3.81 -5.10 22.48
CA ALA A 450 3.26 -6.38 22.06
C ALA A 450 3.33 -7.44 23.18
N ARG A 451 2.26 -8.22 23.32
CA ARG A 451 2.04 -9.23 24.38
C ARG A 451 2.11 -10.64 23.78
N TRP A 452 3.19 -10.94 23.06
CA TRP A 452 3.39 -12.22 22.37
C TRP A 452 3.29 -13.44 23.29
N GLN A 453 3.71 -13.30 24.54
CA GLN A 453 3.62 -14.38 25.52
C GLN A 453 2.17 -14.78 25.82
N ALA A 454 1.26 -13.80 25.97
CA ALA A 454 -0.16 -14.08 26.19
C ALA A 454 -0.81 -14.77 24.98
N VAL A 455 -0.39 -14.40 23.77
CA VAL A 455 -0.85 -15.05 22.52
C VAL A 455 -0.35 -16.49 22.46
N ARG A 456 0.94 -16.72 22.75
CA ARG A 456 1.54 -18.06 22.81
C ARG A 456 0.79 -18.94 23.82
N GLU A 457 0.61 -18.45 25.03
CA GLU A 457 -0.13 -19.17 26.07
C GLU A 457 -1.53 -19.54 25.60
N ARG A 458 -2.24 -18.62 24.93
CA ARG A 458 -3.57 -18.90 24.40
C ARG A 458 -3.55 -19.98 23.31
N LEU A 459 -2.54 -19.97 22.44
CA LEU A 459 -2.35 -20.96 21.37
C LEU A 459 -2.00 -22.36 21.90
N THR A 460 -1.38 -22.45 23.09
CA THR A 460 -0.85 -23.72 23.63
C THR A 460 -1.59 -24.28 24.84
N ALA A 461 -2.42 -23.50 25.52
CA ALA A 461 -3.03 -23.92 26.79
C ALA A 461 -4.28 -24.81 26.66
N GLY A 462 -4.96 -24.78 25.50
CA GLY A 462 -6.20 -25.51 25.29
C GLY A 462 -6.01 -27.04 25.14
N PRO A 463 -7.09 -27.84 25.26
CA PRO A 463 -7.04 -29.29 25.06
C PRO A 463 -6.65 -29.69 23.64
N TRP A 464 -6.92 -28.81 22.66
CA TRP A 464 -6.52 -28.98 21.26
C TRP A 464 -5.73 -27.76 20.78
N PRO A 465 -4.48 -27.61 21.23
CA PRO A 465 -3.64 -26.45 20.90
C PRO A 465 -3.28 -26.46 19.42
N THR A 466 -2.78 -25.33 18.93
CA THR A 466 -2.22 -25.27 17.57
C THR A 466 -1.05 -26.24 17.40
N ARG A 467 -0.97 -26.85 16.23
CA ARG A 467 0.17 -27.68 15.79
C ARG A 467 1.23 -26.86 15.06
N ALA A 468 0.98 -25.58 14.77
CA ALA A 468 1.85 -24.72 13.95
C ALA A 468 2.18 -23.39 14.63
N LEU A 469 2.55 -23.42 15.91
CA LEU A 469 2.74 -22.22 16.76
C LEU A 469 3.62 -21.14 16.10
N GLU A 470 4.77 -21.51 15.54
CA GLU A 470 5.69 -20.53 14.94
C GLU A 470 5.17 -19.97 13.60
N ASP A 471 4.31 -20.69 12.89
CA ASP A 471 3.58 -20.15 11.72
C ASP A 471 2.50 -19.17 12.17
N ASN A 472 1.69 -19.54 13.17
CA ASN A 472 0.69 -18.65 13.74
C ASN A 472 1.29 -17.34 14.23
N LEU A 473 2.40 -17.41 14.98
CA LEU A 473 3.07 -16.22 15.48
C LEU A 473 3.73 -15.41 14.37
N ALA A 474 4.22 -16.03 13.29
CA ALA A 474 4.78 -15.31 12.14
C ALA A 474 3.69 -14.54 11.38
N ASP A 475 2.57 -15.19 11.06
CA ASP A 475 1.45 -14.56 10.37
C ASP A 475 0.79 -13.45 11.21
N LEU A 476 0.70 -13.62 12.54
CA LEU A 476 0.23 -12.56 13.44
C LEU A 476 1.18 -11.36 13.50
N ARG A 477 2.49 -11.58 13.38
CA ARG A 477 3.47 -10.48 13.26
C ARG A 477 3.33 -9.74 11.94
N ALA A 478 3.12 -10.47 10.85
CA ALA A 478 2.83 -9.90 9.54
C ALA A 478 1.55 -9.03 9.58
N ALA A 479 0.46 -9.54 10.17
CA ALA A 479 -0.79 -8.81 10.32
C ALA A 479 -0.65 -7.58 11.23
N LEU A 480 0.07 -7.69 12.36
CA LEU A 480 0.33 -6.56 13.25
C LEU A 480 1.15 -5.48 12.54
N ALA A 481 2.20 -5.85 11.80
CA ALA A 481 3.03 -4.91 11.07
C ALA A 481 2.24 -4.18 9.98
N ALA A 482 1.38 -4.89 9.23
CA ALA A 482 0.47 -4.31 8.27
C ALA A 482 -0.49 -3.30 8.92
N ASN A 483 -1.13 -3.68 10.03
CA ASN A 483 -2.00 -2.77 10.79
C ASN A 483 -1.26 -1.52 11.27
N LEU A 484 -0.07 -1.67 11.84
CA LEU A 484 0.74 -0.54 12.30
C LEU A 484 1.16 0.40 11.16
N ALA A 485 1.43 -0.14 9.97
CA ALA A 485 1.68 0.68 8.78
C ALA A 485 0.42 1.45 8.35
N GLY A 486 -0.75 0.79 8.38
CA GLY A 486 -2.04 1.42 8.12
C GLY A 486 -2.39 2.52 9.11
N VAL A 487 -2.10 2.32 10.41
CA VAL A 487 -2.26 3.34 11.46
C VAL A 487 -1.43 4.58 11.12
N ARG A 488 -0.11 4.42 10.89
CA ARG A 488 0.78 5.55 10.55
C ARG A 488 0.36 6.28 9.27
N ALA A 489 -0.09 5.54 8.25
CA ALA A 489 -0.56 6.14 7.00
C ALA A 489 -1.84 6.95 7.22
N THR A 490 -2.76 6.45 8.04
CA THR A 490 -4.02 7.13 8.38
C THR A 490 -3.78 8.36 9.26
N GLU A 491 -2.88 8.27 10.25
CA GLU A 491 -2.49 9.41 11.09
C GLU A 491 -1.91 10.56 10.26
N ARG A 492 -1.03 10.25 9.29
CA ARG A 492 -0.51 11.24 8.34
C ARG A 492 -1.63 11.88 7.51
N LEU A 493 -2.57 11.10 7.00
CA LEU A 493 -3.70 11.62 6.24
C LEU A 493 -4.59 12.55 7.10
N ILE A 494 -4.84 12.20 8.35
CA ILE A 494 -5.58 13.04 9.31
C ILE A 494 -4.81 14.34 9.59
N ALA A 495 -3.49 14.27 9.77
CA ALA A 495 -2.64 15.45 10.02
C ALA A 495 -2.61 16.40 8.81
N GLU A 496 -2.52 15.86 7.59
CA GLU A 496 -2.50 16.64 6.35
C GLU A 496 -3.83 17.35 6.05
N ARG A 497 -4.96 16.73 6.38
CA ARG A 497 -6.30 17.23 6.05
C ARG A 497 -6.97 18.00 7.19
N GLY A 498 -6.59 17.71 8.43
CA GLY A 498 -7.31 18.12 9.62
C GLY A 498 -8.42 17.14 9.98
N ALA A 499 -8.58 16.88 11.29
CA ALA A 499 -9.48 15.85 11.81
C ALA A 499 -10.95 16.07 11.43
N GLN A 500 -11.44 17.32 11.47
CA GLN A 500 -12.83 17.63 11.11
C GLN A 500 -13.11 17.37 9.63
N ALA A 501 -12.17 17.72 8.74
CA ALA A 501 -12.30 17.47 7.31
C ALA A 501 -12.26 15.97 7.01
N PHE A 502 -11.40 15.21 7.70
CA PHE A 502 -11.34 13.75 7.60
C PHE A 502 -12.70 13.11 7.95
N ASP A 503 -13.28 13.47 9.10
CA ASP A 503 -14.58 12.94 9.54
C ASP A 503 -15.70 13.31 8.56
N ASP A 504 -15.66 14.52 8.01
CA ASP A 504 -16.61 14.98 7.01
C ASP A 504 -16.52 14.19 5.70
N LEU A 505 -15.31 13.92 5.23
CA LEU A 505 -15.07 13.10 4.03
C LEU A 505 -15.47 11.64 4.25
N CYS A 506 -15.18 11.05 5.40
CA CYS A 506 -15.65 9.71 5.78
C CYS A 506 -17.18 9.61 5.70
N ARG A 507 -17.89 10.58 6.29
CA ARG A 507 -19.35 10.61 6.26
C ARG A 507 -19.88 10.78 4.83
N ARG A 508 -19.29 11.68 4.04
CA ARG A 508 -19.70 11.93 2.65
C ARG A 508 -19.44 10.72 1.75
N LEU A 509 -18.33 10.02 1.95
CA LEU A 509 -18.02 8.79 1.23
C LEU A 509 -19.13 7.76 1.46
N ARG A 510 -19.50 7.50 2.72
CA ARG A 510 -20.59 6.58 3.06
C ARG A 510 -21.93 7.03 2.45
N GLN A 511 -22.24 8.32 2.51
CA GLN A 511 -23.47 8.86 1.90
C GLN A 511 -23.50 8.68 0.37
N ARG A 512 -22.36 8.85 -0.32
CA ARG A 512 -22.25 8.61 -1.77
C ARG A 512 -22.55 7.15 -2.12
N VAL A 513 -21.99 6.21 -1.37
CA VAL A 513 -22.24 4.77 -1.56
C VAL A 513 -23.71 4.45 -1.30
N GLU A 514 -24.27 4.93 -0.19
CA GLU A 514 -25.69 4.75 0.14
C GLU A 514 -26.60 5.29 -0.97
N GLN A 515 -26.37 6.53 -1.43
CA GLN A 515 -27.15 7.14 -2.50
C GLN A 515 -27.08 6.35 -3.80
N ARG A 516 -25.92 5.76 -4.12
CA ARG A 516 -25.78 4.94 -5.32
C ARG A 516 -26.52 3.62 -5.22
N VAL A 517 -26.48 2.97 -4.04
CA VAL A 517 -27.29 1.76 -3.77
C VAL A 517 -28.77 2.08 -3.90
N ARG A 518 -29.24 3.17 -3.28
CA ARG A 518 -30.64 3.62 -3.38
C ARG A 518 -31.06 3.88 -4.82
N ALA A 519 -30.24 4.61 -5.58
CA ALA A 519 -30.51 4.90 -6.99
C ALA A 519 -30.61 3.62 -7.82
N ARG A 520 -29.67 2.68 -7.62
CA ARG A 520 -29.68 1.39 -8.33
C ARG A 520 -30.88 0.52 -7.97
N LEU A 521 -31.33 0.56 -6.73
CA LEU A 521 -32.57 -0.10 -6.31
C LEU A 521 -33.79 0.55 -6.98
N ALA A 522 -33.83 1.88 -7.05
CA ALA A 522 -34.95 2.65 -7.59
C ALA A 522 -35.14 2.51 -9.11
N GLU A 523 -34.12 2.04 -9.83
CA GLU A 523 -34.25 1.63 -11.23
C GLU A 523 -35.18 0.40 -11.42
N ARG A 524 -35.46 -0.33 -10.34
CA ARG A 524 -36.39 -1.47 -10.34
C ARG A 524 -37.72 -1.05 -9.73
N ALA A 525 -38.82 -1.54 -10.30
CA ALA A 525 -40.12 -1.40 -9.66
C ALA A 525 -40.12 -2.10 -8.29
N PRO A 526 -40.86 -1.57 -7.28
CA PRO A 526 -41.04 -2.25 -5.99
C PRO A 526 -41.45 -3.71 -6.19
N PHE A 527 -40.85 -4.60 -5.40
CA PHE A 527 -41.07 -6.04 -5.52
C PHE A 527 -41.05 -6.71 -4.15
N ALA A 528 -41.77 -7.82 -4.04
CA ALA A 528 -41.72 -8.72 -2.89
C ALA A 528 -41.55 -10.15 -3.41
N VAL A 529 -40.50 -10.82 -2.96
CA VAL A 529 -40.20 -12.20 -3.30
C VAL A 529 -40.04 -12.98 -2.01
N HIS A 530 -40.71 -14.12 -1.93
CA HIS A 530 -40.52 -15.09 -0.88
C HIS A 530 -40.13 -16.42 -1.52
N THR A 531 -38.99 -16.97 -1.10
CA THR A 531 -38.51 -18.27 -1.56
C THR A 531 -37.91 -19.04 -0.40
N GLU A 532 -37.76 -20.34 -0.58
CA GLU A 532 -37.16 -21.23 0.40
C GLU A 532 -36.22 -22.18 -0.31
N GLU A 533 -35.04 -22.40 0.29
CA GLU A 533 -34.12 -23.46 -0.09
C GLU A 533 -34.07 -24.52 1.00
N ILE A 534 -33.81 -25.76 0.60
CA ILE A 534 -33.57 -26.89 1.50
C ILE A 534 -32.10 -27.28 1.35
N LEU A 535 -31.36 -27.21 2.45
CA LEU A 535 -29.95 -27.59 2.48
C LEU A 535 -29.78 -29.12 2.45
N ASP A 536 -28.57 -29.60 2.20
CA ASP A 536 -28.27 -31.04 2.07
C ASP A 536 -28.60 -31.86 3.34
N ASP A 537 -28.65 -31.21 4.50
CA ASP A 537 -29.04 -31.78 5.80
C ASP A 537 -30.56 -31.78 6.04
N GLY A 538 -31.35 -31.25 5.09
CA GLY A 538 -32.79 -31.07 5.19
C GLY A 538 -33.25 -29.80 5.90
N SER A 539 -32.31 -28.95 6.37
CA SER A 539 -32.62 -27.68 7.01
C SER A 539 -33.25 -26.70 6.02
N ARG A 540 -34.31 -26.01 6.46
CA ARG A 540 -35.03 -25.02 5.65
C ARG A 540 -34.41 -23.64 5.82
N LEU A 541 -34.18 -22.95 4.72
CA LEU A 541 -33.70 -21.58 4.65
C LEU A 541 -34.70 -20.71 3.86
N PRO A 542 -35.79 -20.24 4.51
CA PRO A 542 -36.70 -19.28 3.92
C PRO A 542 -36.06 -17.89 3.89
N ILE A 543 -36.31 -17.16 2.81
CA ILE A 543 -35.88 -15.78 2.64
C ILE A 543 -37.02 -14.97 2.02
N ALA A 544 -37.38 -13.88 2.69
CA ALA A 544 -38.26 -12.86 2.14
C ALA A 544 -37.45 -11.60 1.81
N ILE A 545 -37.56 -11.14 0.56
CA ILE A 545 -36.89 -9.96 0.05
C ILE A 545 -37.95 -8.98 -0.44
N GLU A 546 -38.03 -7.82 0.20
CA GLU A 546 -38.98 -6.76 -0.13
C GLU A 546 -38.21 -5.49 -0.50
N SER A 547 -38.53 -4.90 -1.65
CA SER A 547 -38.05 -3.59 -2.08
C SER A 547 -39.21 -2.62 -2.20
N ASP A 548 -39.10 -1.46 -1.55
CA ASP A 548 -40.06 -0.35 -1.65
C ASP A 548 -39.67 0.69 -2.72
N GLY A 549 -38.65 0.38 -3.53
CA GLY A 549 -38.08 1.26 -4.54
C GLY A 549 -36.66 1.67 -4.17
N ASP A 550 -36.44 2.30 -3.02
CA ASP A 550 -35.10 2.79 -2.63
C ASP A 550 -34.50 2.08 -1.41
N ARG A 551 -35.25 1.18 -0.76
CA ARG A 551 -34.78 0.33 0.35
C ARG A 551 -35.04 -1.13 0.03
N LEU A 552 -34.17 -1.98 0.59
CA LEU A 552 -34.30 -3.43 0.55
C LEU A 552 -34.40 -3.97 1.98
N ARG A 553 -35.44 -4.75 2.26
CA ARG A 553 -35.58 -5.54 3.48
C ARG A 553 -35.34 -7.01 3.13
N VAL A 554 -34.39 -7.63 3.82
CA VAL A 554 -34.09 -9.05 3.70
C VAL A 554 -34.37 -9.71 5.04
N ASP A 555 -35.22 -10.74 5.03
CA ASP A 555 -35.75 -11.36 6.23
C ASP A 555 -35.58 -12.88 6.17
N PHE A 556 -34.85 -13.43 7.15
CA PHE A 556 -34.55 -14.85 7.28
C PHE A 556 -35.39 -15.54 8.38
N ARG A 557 -36.44 -14.88 8.89
CA ARG A 557 -37.31 -15.48 9.92
C ARG A 557 -37.96 -16.76 9.40
N GLY A 558 -37.93 -17.80 10.22
CA GLY A 558 -38.43 -19.13 9.87
C GLY A 558 -37.34 -20.12 9.44
N ALA A 559 -36.07 -19.69 9.38
CA ALA A 559 -34.94 -20.61 9.22
C ALA A 559 -34.90 -21.68 10.32
N GLY A 560 -34.32 -22.82 9.98
CA GLY A 560 -34.16 -23.97 10.86
C GLY A 560 -33.47 -23.64 12.20
N ALA A 561 -33.58 -24.57 13.15
CA ALA A 561 -32.87 -24.45 14.42
C ALA A 561 -31.34 -24.49 14.21
N VAL A 562 -30.60 -24.03 15.23
CA VAL A 562 -29.12 -24.15 15.26
C VAL A 562 -28.73 -25.62 15.09
N ASP A 563 -27.83 -25.87 14.14
CA ASP A 563 -27.29 -27.21 13.86
C ASP A 563 -26.48 -27.71 15.07
N PRO A 564 -26.65 -28.97 15.53
CA PRO A 564 -25.88 -29.51 16.66
C PRO A 564 -24.40 -29.80 16.33
N GLY A 565 -23.98 -29.59 15.08
CA GLY A 565 -22.60 -29.64 14.62
C GLY A 565 -22.03 -28.23 14.38
N ASN A 566 -21.20 -28.09 13.34
CA ASN A 566 -20.46 -26.86 13.04
C ASN A 566 -20.94 -26.13 11.78
N LEU A 567 -22.11 -26.50 11.23
CA LEU A 567 -22.69 -25.86 10.04
C LEU A 567 -23.59 -24.67 10.41
N ASN A 568 -23.09 -23.81 11.29
CA ASN A 568 -23.83 -22.66 11.81
C ASN A 568 -23.30 -21.34 11.23
N ALA A 569 -24.19 -20.52 10.66
CA ALA A 569 -23.83 -19.21 10.13
C ALA A 569 -24.02 -18.09 11.17
N THR A 570 -22.96 -17.32 11.44
CA THR A 570 -23.04 -16.17 12.35
C THR A 570 -23.73 -14.98 11.67
N PRO A 571 -24.26 -14.01 12.44
CA PRO A 571 -24.77 -12.76 11.87
C PRO A 571 -23.76 -12.02 10.97
N ALA A 572 -22.46 -12.22 11.22
CA ALA A 572 -21.39 -11.66 10.40
C ALA A 572 -21.34 -12.29 9.01
N ILE A 573 -21.51 -13.62 8.91
CA ILE A 573 -21.58 -14.32 7.62
C ILE A 573 -22.81 -13.85 6.85
N VAL A 574 -23.99 -13.83 7.49
CA VAL A 574 -25.25 -13.43 6.84
C VAL A 574 -25.15 -12.00 6.28
N ASN A 575 -24.64 -11.05 7.08
CA ASN A 575 -24.46 -9.67 6.62
C ASN A 575 -23.46 -9.56 5.45
N SER A 576 -22.35 -10.30 5.49
CA SER A 576 -21.37 -10.28 4.40
C SER A 576 -21.97 -10.82 3.09
N VAL A 577 -22.76 -11.88 3.13
CA VAL A 577 -23.40 -12.46 1.94
C VAL A 577 -24.40 -11.46 1.33
N VAL A 578 -25.24 -10.83 2.15
CA VAL A 578 -26.20 -9.81 1.67
C VAL A 578 -25.48 -8.62 1.04
N LEU A 579 -24.42 -8.11 1.70
CA LEU A 579 -23.62 -7.01 1.16
C LEU A 579 -22.91 -7.38 -0.15
N TYR A 580 -22.44 -8.61 -0.27
CA TYR A 580 -21.82 -9.10 -1.50
C TYR A 580 -22.81 -9.12 -2.66
N VAL A 581 -24.05 -9.59 -2.45
CA VAL A 581 -25.11 -9.56 -3.47
C VAL A 581 -25.41 -8.12 -3.89
N LEU A 582 -25.53 -7.20 -2.94
CA LEU A 582 -25.71 -5.77 -3.24
C LEU A 582 -24.53 -5.20 -4.04
N ARG A 583 -23.30 -5.59 -3.70
CA ARG A 583 -22.09 -5.17 -4.42
C ARG A 583 -22.09 -5.60 -5.89
N VAL A 584 -22.48 -6.85 -6.14
CA VAL A 584 -22.56 -7.41 -7.49
C VAL A 584 -23.68 -6.71 -8.27
N MET A 585 -24.82 -6.44 -7.64
CA MET A 585 -25.95 -5.74 -8.26
C MET A 585 -25.61 -4.29 -8.66
N LEU A 586 -24.80 -3.60 -7.85
CA LEU A 586 -24.30 -2.26 -8.17
C LEU A 586 -23.48 -2.25 -9.46
N GLY A 587 -22.56 -3.22 -9.65
CA GLY A 587 -21.73 -3.31 -10.86
C GLY A 587 -20.76 -2.13 -11.07
N GLU A 588 -20.52 -1.32 -10.04
CA GLU A 588 -19.67 -0.12 -10.10
C GLU A 588 -18.45 -0.26 -9.21
N ASP A 589 -17.33 0.40 -9.55
CA ASP A 589 -16.14 0.40 -8.71
C ASP A 589 -16.27 1.41 -7.55
N LEU A 590 -17.06 1.04 -6.53
CA LEU A 590 -17.28 1.83 -5.33
C LEU A 590 -16.76 1.11 -4.07
N PRO A 591 -16.28 1.85 -3.07
CA PRO A 591 -16.06 1.32 -1.73
C PRO A 591 -17.34 0.77 -1.12
N LEU A 592 -17.21 -0.25 -0.28
CA LEU A 592 -18.32 -0.92 0.41
C LEU A 592 -18.56 -0.39 1.82
#